data_AF-A0A6L8ENT8-F1
#
_entry.id   AF-A0A6L8ENT8-F1
#
_cell.length_a   1.000
_cell.length_b   1.000
_cell.length_c   1.000
_cell.angle_alpha   90.00
_cell.angle_beta   90.00
_cell.angle_gamma   90.00
#
_symmetry.space_group_name_H-M   'P 1'
#
loop_
_entity.id
_entity.type
_entity.pdbx_description
1 polymer ?
#
loop_
_entity_poly.entity_id
_entity_poly.type
_entity_poly.pdbx_seq_one_letter_code
_entity_poly.pdbx_strand_id
1 'polypeptide(L)'
;MNGSPHISARPLSTVPLPVLAVLIASLVIQVCWSYAQPRAAATAESLPDAPDTGLLRLYGLGEPDTLAKILMLWLQAFDNQPGVSIPFARLDYARVINWLDALLDLDSRFQYPLLSASRVYTQTPDDAGKRQMLEFVHRRFLEDPDRRWPWMAHGVYVAKHRIKDLQLALKYANALRLNVSSDAAPPGQHKWRYSYWKTWARSRAPESLSAACWQAADWQATTMNCNS
;
A
#
# COMPACT_ATOMS: atom_id res chain seq x y z
N MET A 1 48.09 -10.65 -17.73
CA MET A 1 47.31 -11.14 -18.88
C MET A 1 46.02 -11.73 -18.35
N ASN A 2 44.89 -11.07 -18.62
CA ASN A 2 43.55 -11.43 -18.13
C ASN A 2 43.01 -12.65 -18.89
N GLY A 3 42.69 -13.73 -18.18
CA GLY A 3 41.92 -14.85 -18.72
C GLY A 3 40.44 -14.67 -18.38
N SER A 4 39.64 -14.25 -19.35
CA SER A 4 38.18 -14.22 -19.23
C SER A 4 37.63 -15.65 -19.23
N PRO A 5 36.79 -16.08 -18.26
CA PRO A 5 36.13 -17.36 -18.33
C PRO A 5 35.04 -17.32 -19.41
N HIS A 6 35.29 -17.98 -20.53
CA HIS A 6 34.26 -18.27 -21.52
C HIS A 6 33.27 -19.27 -20.92
N ILE A 7 32.04 -18.84 -20.67
CA ILE A 7 30.94 -19.73 -20.28
C ILE A 7 30.57 -20.52 -21.54
N SER A 8 31.17 -21.70 -21.74
CA SER A 8 30.76 -22.62 -22.80
C SER A 8 29.39 -23.18 -22.48
N ALA A 9 28.35 -22.62 -23.12
CA ALA A 9 27.02 -23.19 -23.12
C ALA A 9 27.08 -24.60 -23.73
N ARG A 10 26.73 -25.63 -22.94
CA ARG A 10 26.68 -27.00 -23.45
C ARG A 10 25.59 -27.10 -24.53
N PRO A 11 25.88 -27.67 -25.71
CA PRO A 11 24.89 -27.80 -26.77
C PRO A 11 23.77 -28.76 -26.32
N LEU A 12 22.53 -28.41 -26.68
CA LEU A 12 21.31 -29.16 -26.33
C LEU A 12 21.34 -30.62 -26.82
N SER A 13 22.24 -30.97 -27.75
CA SER A 13 22.50 -32.33 -28.23
C SER A 13 23.15 -33.27 -27.20
N THR A 14 23.59 -32.74 -26.05
CA THR A 14 24.18 -33.55 -24.96
C THR A 14 23.10 -34.15 -24.05
N VAL A 15 21.84 -33.76 -24.21
CA VAL A 15 20.72 -34.26 -23.40
C VAL A 15 20.22 -35.57 -24.01
N PRO A 16 20.15 -36.67 -23.24
CA PRO A 16 19.65 -37.93 -23.76
C PRO A 16 18.19 -37.79 -24.22
N LEU A 17 17.90 -38.33 -25.40
CA LEU A 17 16.58 -38.30 -26.05
C LEU A 17 15.39 -38.59 -25.11
N PRO A 18 15.43 -39.58 -24.18
CA PRO A 18 14.31 -39.82 -23.27
C PRO A 18 14.03 -38.65 -22.32
N VAL A 19 15.06 -37.91 -21.89
CA VAL A 19 14.87 -36.73 -21.00
C VAL A 19 14.21 -35.60 -21.77
N LEU A 20 14.61 -35.38 -23.02
CA LEU A 20 13.94 -34.40 -23.90
C LEU A 20 12.48 -34.79 -24.15
N ALA A 21 12.21 -36.07 -24.40
CA ALA A 21 10.86 -36.58 -24.61
C ALA A 21 9.97 -36.41 -23.36
N VAL A 22 10.48 -36.71 -22.16
CA VAL A 22 9.76 -36.50 -20.90
C VAL A 22 9.51 -35.01 -20.66
N LEU A 23 10.48 -34.14 -20.97
CA LEU A 23 10.32 -32.69 -20.81
C LEU A 23 9.26 -32.14 -21.76
N ILE A 24 9.28 -32.55 -23.03
CA ILE A 24 8.26 -32.16 -24.01
C ILE A 24 6.89 -32.71 -23.61
N ALA A 25 6.80 -33.97 -23.18
CA ALA A 25 5.56 -34.56 -22.71
C ALA A 25 4.99 -33.81 -21.50
N SER A 26 5.84 -33.49 -20.51
CA SER A 26 5.45 -32.68 -19.34
C SER A 26 4.97 -31.29 -19.75
N LEU A 27 5.66 -30.64 -20.70
CA LEU A 27 5.27 -29.32 -21.20
C LEU A 27 3.92 -29.38 -21.94
N VAL A 28 3.71 -30.38 -22.79
CA VAL A 28 2.44 -30.57 -23.50
C VAL A 28 1.32 -30.87 -22.52
N ILE A 29 1.55 -31.71 -21.52
CA ILE A 29 0.59 -31.99 -20.45
C ILE A 29 0.25 -30.72 -19.68
N GLN A 30 1.24 -29.90 -19.30
CA GLN A 30 1.01 -28.62 -18.63
C GLN A 30 0.20 -27.65 -19.48
N VAL A 31 0.50 -27.55 -20.78
CA VAL A 31 -0.23 -26.68 -21.70
C VAL A 31 -1.65 -27.17 -21.88
N CYS A 32 -1.86 -28.45 -22.21
CA CYS A 32 -3.19 -29.05 -22.33
C CYS A 32 -4.00 -28.90 -21.05
N TRP A 33 -3.39 -29.11 -19.88
CA TRP A 33 -4.04 -28.88 -18.58
C TRP A 33 -4.42 -27.41 -18.39
N SER A 34 -3.54 -26.47 -18.74
CA SER A 34 -3.83 -25.03 -18.64
C SER A 34 -4.96 -24.57 -19.57
N TYR A 35 -5.09 -25.18 -20.74
CA TYR A 35 -6.15 -24.90 -21.71
C TYR A 35 -7.47 -25.60 -21.35
N ALA A 36 -7.39 -26.76 -20.70
CA ALA A 36 -8.53 -27.52 -20.23
C ALA A 36 -9.09 -26.99 -18.90
N GLN A 37 -8.28 -26.28 -18.11
CA GLN A 37 -8.80 -25.47 -17.01
C GLN A 37 -9.76 -24.44 -17.61
N PRO A 38 -11.01 -24.36 -17.13
CA PRO A 38 -11.90 -23.29 -17.51
C PRO A 38 -11.14 -21.99 -17.27
N ARG A 39 -10.94 -21.17 -18.31
CA ARG A 39 -10.61 -19.77 -18.09
C ARG A 39 -11.70 -19.28 -17.15
N ALA A 40 -11.35 -19.01 -15.90
CA ALA A 40 -12.29 -18.41 -14.95
C ALA A 40 -12.88 -17.24 -15.71
N ALA A 41 -14.15 -17.38 -16.10
CA ALA A 41 -14.81 -16.33 -16.84
C ALA A 41 -14.80 -15.17 -15.86
N ALA A 42 -14.00 -14.16 -16.14
CA ALA A 42 -13.90 -12.97 -15.33
C ALA A 42 -15.16 -12.14 -15.54
N THR A 43 -16.31 -12.71 -15.17
CA THR A 43 -17.31 -11.92 -14.49
C THR A 43 -16.60 -11.26 -13.32
N ALA A 44 -16.90 -9.99 -13.07
CA ALA A 44 -16.54 -9.32 -11.82
C ALA A 44 -17.22 -10.09 -10.69
N GLU A 45 -16.69 -11.27 -10.36
CA GLU A 45 -17.06 -12.05 -9.20
C GLU A 45 -16.72 -11.13 -8.07
N SER A 46 -17.78 -10.52 -7.59
CA SER A 46 -17.67 -9.42 -6.67
C SER A 46 -17.00 -10.03 -5.45
N LEU A 47 -15.86 -9.46 -5.04
CA LEU A 47 -15.10 -9.90 -3.87
C LEU A 47 -16.11 -10.31 -2.78
N PRO A 48 -16.01 -11.46 -2.10
CA PRO A 48 -17.00 -11.78 -1.08
C PRO A 48 -16.98 -10.72 0.03
N ASP A 49 -18.10 -10.49 0.71
CA ASP A 49 -18.12 -9.56 1.84
C ASP A 49 -17.07 -9.97 2.87
N ALA A 50 -16.42 -8.98 3.48
CA ALA A 50 -15.34 -9.25 4.43
C ALA A 50 -15.88 -10.10 5.58
N PRO A 51 -15.25 -11.24 5.90
CA PRO A 51 -15.69 -12.11 6.97
C PRO A 51 -15.60 -11.39 8.32
N ASP A 52 -16.56 -11.68 9.21
CA ASP A 52 -16.59 -11.09 10.54
C ASP A 52 -15.29 -11.43 11.31
N THR A 53 -14.70 -10.42 11.93
CA THR A 53 -13.42 -10.54 12.64
C THR A 53 -13.52 -11.52 13.83
N GLY A 54 -14.71 -11.64 14.43
CA GLY A 54 -15.00 -12.63 15.48
C GLY A 54 -14.90 -14.07 14.96
N LEU A 55 -15.47 -14.33 13.78
CA LEU A 55 -15.36 -15.63 13.11
C LEU A 55 -13.94 -15.92 12.67
N LEU A 56 -13.22 -14.92 12.14
CA LEU A 56 -11.82 -15.08 11.73
C LEU A 56 -10.91 -15.43 12.91
N ARG A 57 -11.14 -14.85 14.10
CA ARG A 57 -10.38 -15.21 15.31
C ARG A 57 -10.62 -16.66 15.73
N LEU A 58 -11.82 -17.19 15.52
CA LEU A 58 -12.14 -18.60 15.77
C LEU A 58 -11.42 -19.51 14.75
N TYR A 59 -11.42 -19.15 13.47
CA TYR A 59 -10.70 -19.90 12.42
C TYR A 59 -9.18 -19.81 12.55
N GLY A 60 -8.66 -18.72 13.12
CA GLY A 60 -7.23 -18.52 13.35
C GLY A 60 -6.64 -19.41 14.44
N LEU A 61 -7.47 -20.14 15.21
CA LEU A 61 -7.06 -21.15 16.22
C LEU A 61 -5.89 -20.71 17.13
N GLY A 62 -5.83 -19.41 17.47
CA GLY A 62 -4.80 -18.84 18.34
C GLY A 62 -3.72 -18.02 17.64
N GLU A 63 -3.64 -18.02 16.30
CA GLU A 63 -2.66 -17.24 15.51
C GLU A 63 -3.33 -16.24 14.55
N PRO A 64 -4.02 -15.21 15.06
CA PRO A 64 -4.72 -14.23 14.22
C PRO A 64 -3.76 -13.44 13.31
N ASP A 65 -2.52 -13.20 13.75
CA ASP A 65 -1.50 -12.46 12.98
C ASP A 65 -1.05 -13.21 11.72
N THR A 66 -0.91 -14.53 11.81
CA THR A 66 -0.54 -15.38 10.67
C THR A 66 -1.70 -15.46 9.68
N LEU A 67 -2.93 -15.56 10.18
CA LEU A 67 -4.13 -15.55 9.37
C LEU A 67 -4.27 -14.24 8.58
N ALA A 68 -4.03 -13.07 9.22
CA ALA A 68 -4.09 -11.77 8.55
C ALA A 68 -3.15 -11.70 7.32
N LYS A 69 -1.92 -12.25 7.45
CA LYS A 69 -0.94 -12.29 6.35
C LYS A 69 -1.36 -13.23 5.22
N ILE A 70 -1.90 -14.41 5.57
CA ILE A 70 -2.41 -15.36 4.58
C ILE A 70 -3.59 -14.75 3.82
N LEU A 71 -4.52 -14.10 4.53
CA LEU A 71 -5.66 -13.40 3.92
C LEU A 71 -5.21 -12.27 3.01
N MET A 72 -4.14 -11.54 3.38
CA MET A 72 -3.55 -10.52 2.51
C MET A 72 -2.99 -11.11 1.21
N LEU A 73 -2.29 -12.25 1.31
CA LEU A 73 -1.76 -12.95 0.13
C LEU A 73 -2.89 -13.48 -0.75
N TRP A 74 -3.96 -14.00 -0.13
CA TRP A 74 -5.16 -14.42 -0.84
C TRP A 74 -5.82 -13.25 -1.57
N LEU A 75 -5.98 -12.10 -0.91
CA LEU A 75 -6.54 -10.87 -1.52
C LEU A 75 -5.69 -10.43 -2.72
N GLN A 76 -4.36 -10.41 -2.56
CA GLN A 76 -3.44 -10.05 -3.65
C GLN A 76 -3.49 -11.04 -4.83
N ALA A 77 -3.67 -12.34 -4.54
CA ALA A 77 -3.83 -13.36 -5.57
C ALA A 77 -5.19 -13.22 -6.29
N PHE A 78 -6.25 -12.87 -5.57
CA PHE A 78 -7.57 -12.61 -6.12
C PHE A 78 -7.58 -11.39 -7.05
N ASP A 79 -6.82 -10.34 -6.71
CA ASP A 79 -6.68 -9.13 -7.53
C ASP A 79 -5.82 -9.35 -8.79
N ASN A 80 -4.91 -10.32 -8.78
CA ASN A 80 -3.97 -10.58 -9.87
C ASN A 80 -4.33 -11.85 -10.66
N GLN A 81 -5.43 -11.80 -11.42
CA GLN A 81 -5.89 -12.93 -12.23
C GLN A 81 -5.19 -12.95 -13.61
N PRO A 82 -4.51 -14.05 -13.98
CA PRO A 82 -3.85 -14.16 -15.28
C PRO A 82 -4.88 -14.25 -16.42
N GLY A 83 -4.79 -13.31 -17.37
CA GLY A 83 -5.62 -13.29 -18.58
C GLY A 83 -6.75 -12.26 -18.58
N VAL A 84 -7.12 -11.72 -17.42
CA VAL A 84 -8.04 -10.59 -17.29
C VAL A 84 -7.57 -9.72 -16.13
N SER A 85 -6.79 -8.66 -16.41
CA SER A 85 -6.66 -7.58 -15.45
C SER A 85 -8.03 -6.96 -15.29
N ILE A 86 -8.78 -7.31 -14.23
CA ILE A 86 -9.94 -6.50 -13.86
C ILE A 86 -9.37 -5.10 -13.67
N PRO A 87 -9.74 -4.11 -14.50
CA PRO A 87 -9.19 -2.78 -14.35
C PRO A 87 -9.58 -2.34 -12.96
N PHE A 88 -8.62 -1.88 -12.14
CA PHE A 88 -8.89 -1.40 -10.77
C PHE A 88 -10.06 -0.39 -10.69
N ALA A 89 -10.48 0.17 -11.82
CA ALA A 89 -11.66 1.03 -11.98
C ALA A 89 -13.01 0.32 -11.75
N ARG A 90 -13.10 -1.01 -11.86
CA ARG A 90 -14.34 -1.79 -11.63
C ARG A 90 -14.39 -2.47 -10.26
N LEU A 91 -13.39 -2.23 -9.42
CA LEU A 91 -13.30 -2.81 -8.09
C LEU A 91 -14.24 -2.08 -7.12
N ASP A 92 -14.94 -2.83 -6.27
CA ASP A 92 -15.71 -2.25 -5.18
C ASP A 92 -14.76 -1.83 -4.04
N TYR A 93 -14.39 -0.55 -4.04
CA TYR A 93 -13.49 0.04 -3.04
C TYR A 93 -14.03 -0.06 -1.62
N ALA A 94 -15.35 -0.01 -1.42
CA ALA A 94 -15.93 -0.18 -0.09
C ALA A 94 -15.64 -1.59 0.43
N ARG A 95 -15.76 -2.59 -0.44
CA ARG A 95 -15.50 -3.97 -0.06
C ARG A 95 -14.01 -4.26 0.18
N VAL A 96 -13.12 -3.71 -0.65
CA VAL A 96 -11.67 -3.80 -0.41
C VAL A 96 -11.31 -3.15 0.92
N ILE A 97 -11.86 -1.96 1.20
CA ILE A 97 -11.66 -1.27 2.48
C ILE A 97 -12.10 -2.18 3.64
N ASN A 98 -13.28 -2.80 3.57
CA ASN A 98 -13.76 -3.71 4.62
C ASN A 98 -12.82 -4.90 4.85
N TRP A 99 -12.25 -5.45 3.77
CA TRP A 99 -11.23 -6.50 3.90
C TRP A 99 -9.97 -5.97 4.58
N LEU A 100 -9.42 -4.85 4.13
CA LEU A 100 -8.23 -4.25 4.75
C LEU A 100 -8.48 -3.87 6.22
N ASP A 101 -9.69 -3.44 6.56
CA ASP A 101 -10.15 -3.19 7.93
C ASP A 101 -10.11 -4.47 8.75
N ALA A 102 -10.73 -5.55 8.27
CA ALA A 102 -10.74 -6.84 8.94
C ALA A 102 -9.33 -7.40 9.17
N LEU A 103 -8.42 -7.20 8.22
CA LEU A 103 -7.01 -7.59 8.34
C LEU A 103 -6.29 -6.80 9.44
N LEU A 104 -6.53 -5.48 9.54
CA LEU A 104 -5.96 -4.64 10.59
C LEU A 104 -6.58 -4.89 11.97
N ASP A 105 -7.83 -5.33 12.02
CA ASP A 105 -8.50 -5.70 13.28
C ASP A 105 -8.09 -7.09 13.78
N LEU A 106 -7.60 -7.95 12.87
CA LEU A 106 -6.91 -9.19 13.21
C LEU A 106 -5.49 -8.93 13.73
N ASP A 107 -4.70 -8.12 13.01
CA ASP A 107 -3.35 -7.72 13.39
C ASP A 107 -3.19 -6.19 13.31
N SER A 108 -3.27 -5.54 14.48
CA SER A 108 -3.15 -4.08 14.60
C SER A 108 -1.77 -3.54 14.25
N ARG A 109 -0.74 -4.40 14.29
CA ARG A 109 0.65 -4.06 13.96
C ARG A 109 0.92 -4.18 12.47
N PHE A 110 0.05 -4.84 11.72
CA PHE A 110 0.25 -5.12 10.30
C PHE A 110 0.24 -3.83 9.47
N GLN A 111 1.39 -3.45 8.92
CA GLN A 111 1.53 -2.20 8.15
C GLN A 111 1.22 -2.35 6.66
N TYR A 112 1.22 -3.59 6.16
CA TYR A 112 1.07 -3.88 4.73
C TYR A 112 -0.31 -3.52 4.14
N PRO A 113 -1.44 -3.64 4.87
CA PRO A 113 -2.74 -3.17 4.39
C PRO A 113 -2.74 -1.66 4.10
N LEU A 114 -2.04 -0.86 4.91
CA LEU A 114 -1.93 0.58 4.71
C LEU A 114 -0.97 0.95 3.58
N LEU A 115 0.11 0.18 3.40
CA LEU A 115 0.99 0.30 2.24
C LEU A 115 0.22 0.02 0.93
N SER A 116 -0.50 -1.09 0.86
CA SER A 116 -1.27 -1.48 -0.33
C SER A 116 -2.40 -0.49 -0.61
N ALA A 117 -3.15 -0.07 0.42
CA ALA A 117 -4.12 1.01 0.32
C ALA A 117 -3.52 2.29 -0.28
N SER A 118 -2.44 2.80 0.30
CA SER A 118 -1.87 4.08 -0.11
C SER A 118 -1.19 4.03 -1.48
N ARG A 119 -0.60 2.89 -1.87
CA ARG A 119 0.26 2.78 -3.06
C ARG A 119 -0.31 1.96 -4.21
N VAL A 120 -0.99 0.84 -3.93
CA VAL A 120 -1.47 -0.10 -4.96
C VAL A 120 -2.87 0.33 -5.40
N TYR A 121 -3.80 0.44 -4.47
CA TYR A 121 -5.20 0.76 -4.77
C TYR A 121 -5.44 2.24 -5.15
N THR A 122 -4.42 3.09 -5.08
CA THR A 122 -4.46 4.48 -5.57
C THR A 122 -3.97 4.63 -7.03
N GLN A 123 -3.52 3.56 -7.68
CA GLN A 123 -3.04 3.59 -9.08
C GLN A 123 -4.18 3.59 -10.12
N THR A 124 -5.41 3.53 -9.67
CA THR A 124 -6.62 3.51 -10.49
C THR A 124 -6.84 4.84 -11.23
N PRO A 125 -7.48 4.87 -12.40
CA PRO A 125 -7.89 6.12 -13.03
C PRO A 125 -8.95 6.89 -12.23
N ASP A 126 -9.84 6.20 -11.51
CA ASP A 126 -10.92 6.81 -10.71
C ASP A 126 -10.40 7.56 -9.48
N ASP A 127 -10.76 8.84 -9.39
CA ASP A 127 -10.40 9.70 -8.26
C ASP A 127 -11.32 9.48 -7.04
N ALA A 128 -12.54 8.97 -7.21
CA ALA A 128 -13.43 8.66 -6.09
C ALA A 128 -12.88 7.50 -5.26
N GLY A 129 -12.50 6.38 -5.89
CA GLY A 129 -11.85 5.24 -5.24
C GLY A 129 -10.54 5.63 -4.54
N LYS A 130 -9.70 6.47 -5.17
CA LYS A 130 -8.50 7.02 -4.51
C LYS A 130 -8.84 7.77 -3.23
N ARG A 131 -9.85 8.65 -3.26
CA ARG A 131 -10.27 9.41 -2.08
C ARG A 131 -10.76 8.50 -0.95
N GLN A 132 -11.58 7.50 -1.28
CA GLN A 132 -12.05 6.52 -0.29
C GLN A 132 -10.87 5.79 0.36
N MET A 133 -9.90 5.34 -0.44
CA MET A 133 -8.74 4.63 0.07
C MET A 133 -7.83 5.53 0.93
N LEU A 134 -7.64 6.79 0.54
CA LEU A 134 -6.88 7.75 1.34
C LEU A 134 -7.59 8.11 2.65
N GLU A 135 -8.92 8.21 2.66
CA GLU A 135 -9.66 8.47 3.90
C GLU A 135 -9.60 7.25 4.84
N PHE A 136 -9.62 6.02 4.31
CA PHE A 136 -9.33 4.81 5.08
C PHE A 136 -7.94 4.87 5.73
N VAL A 137 -6.90 5.20 4.95
CA VAL A 137 -5.53 5.36 5.47
C VAL A 137 -5.47 6.45 6.53
N HIS A 138 -6.16 7.57 6.32
CA HIS A 138 -6.24 8.67 7.30
C HIS A 138 -6.89 8.24 8.61
N ARG A 139 -8.05 7.57 8.56
CA ARG A 139 -8.72 7.03 9.74
C ARG A 139 -7.83 6.09 10.53
N ARG A 140 -7.22 5.10 9.86
CA ARG A 140 -6.31 4.14 10.50
C ARG A 140 -5.02 4.81 10.98
N PHE A 141 -4.53 5.84 10.30
CA PHE A 141 -3.39 6.62 10.78
C PHE A 141 -3.67 7.27 12.13
N LEU A 142 -4.87 7.82 12.36
CA LEU A 142 -5.22 8.47 13.62
C LEU A 142 -5.23 7.51 14.82
N GLU A 143 -5.38 6.20 14.61
CA GLU A 143 -5.33 5.18 15.67
C GLU A 143 -3.91 4.94 16.20
N ASP A 144 -2.89 4.99 15.34
CA ASP A 144 -1.48 4.83 15.71
C ASP A 144 -0.61 5.74 14.81
N PRO A 145 -0.60 7.06 15.09
CA PRO A 145 0.05 8.04 14.23
C PRO A 145 1.56 7.80 14.11
N ASP A 146 2.18 7.36 15.20
CA ASP A 146 3.62 7.20 15.33
C ASP A 146 4.15 6.03 14.51
N ARG A 147 3.37 4.97 14.31
CA ARG A 147 3.76 3.86 13.43
C ARG A 147 3.29 4.04 11.99
N ARG A 148 2.13 4.66 11.78
CA ARG A 148 1.44 4.69 10.49
C ARG A 148 1.72 5.96 9.67
N TRP A 149 2.51 6.90 10.18
CA TRP A 149 2.84 8.15 9.49
C TRP A 149 3.41 7.99 8.07
N PRO A 150 4.23 6.96 7.71
CA PRO A 150 4.78 6.87 6.36
C PRO A 150 3.70 6.70 5.29
N TRP A 151 2.65 5.94 5.59
CA TRP A 151 1.52 5.69 4.68
C TRP A 151 0.68 6.95 4.51
N MET A 152 0.51 7.71 5.58
CA MET A 152 -0.17 9.00 5.54
C MET A 152 0.61 10.04 4.74
N ALA A 153 1.95 10.07 4.88
CA ALA A 153 2.82 10.93 4.07
C ALA A 153 2.72 10.60 2.58
N HIS A 154 2.64 9.31 2.23
CA HIS A 154 2.35 8.91 0.85
C HIS A 154 0.96 9.37 0.39
N GLY A 155 -0.04 9.31 1.28
CA GLY A 155 -1.38 9.83 1.01
C GLY A 155 -1.41 11.32 0.68
N VAL A 156 -0.63 12.16 1.36
CA VAL A 156 -0.45 13.59 1.02
C VAL A 156 0.10 13.75 -0.40
N TYR A 157 1.11 12.96 -0.77
CA TYR A 157 1.67 12.98 -2.12
C TYR A 157 0.62 12.62 -3.17
N VAL A 158 -0.14 11.54 -2.96
CA VAL A 158 -1.19 11.10 -3.89
C VAL A 158 -2.29 12.16 -4.02
N ALA A 159 -2.77 12.70 -2.90
CA ALA A 159 -3.79 13.76 -2.90
C ALA A 159 -3.32 14.98 -3.73
N LYS A 160 -2.07 15.41 -3.55
CA LYS A 160 -1.52 16.58 -4.25
C LYS A 160 -1.25 16.34 -5.73
N HIS A 161 -0.64 15.20 -6.07
CA HIS A 161 -0.05 15.00 -7.40
C HIS A 161 -0.87 14.11 -8.33
N ARG A 162 -1.71 13.23 -7.78
CA ARG A 162 -2.56 12.33 -8.56
C ARG A 162 -4.00 12.82 -8.61
N ILE A 163 -4.59 13.09 -7.44
CA ILE A 163 -5.98 13.60 -7.34
C ILE A 163 -6.04 15.10 -7.63
N LYS A 164 -4.93 15.83 -7.39
CA LYS A 164 -4.82 17.29 -7.52
C LYS A 164 -5.79 18.05 -6.60
N ASP A 165 -6.13 17.44 -5.46
CA ASP A 165 -6.96 18.04 -4.42
C ASP A 165 -6.07 18.64 -3.34
N LEU A 166 -5.86 19.96 -3.42
CA LEU A 166 -5.00 20.67 -2.49
C LEU A 166 -5.60 20.75 -1.08
N GLN A 167 -6.91 20.84 -0.96
CA GLN A 167 -7.57 20.90 0.35
C GLN A 167 -7.42 19.58 1.09
N LEU A 168 -7.61 18.46 0.38
CA LEU A 168 -7.40 17.12 0.94
C LEU A 168 -5.94 16.91 1.34
N ALA A 169 -4.98 17.34 0.50
CA ALA A 169 -3.56 17.27 0.83
C ALA A 169 -3.20 18.09 2.09
N LEU A 170 -3.81 19.27 2.25
CA LEU A 170 -3.61 20.12 3.45
C LEU A 170 -4.22 19.51 4.71
N LYS A 171 -5.44 18.95 4.63
CA LYS A 171 -6.08 18.19 5.73
C LYS A 171 -5.12 17.12 6.25
N TYR A 172 -4.58 16.33 5.33
CA TYR A 172 -3.68 15.22 5.63
C TYR A 172 -2.31 15.66 6.16
N ALA A 173 -1.73 16.72 5.60
CA ALA A 173 -0.48 17.28 6.10
C ALA A 173 -0.64 17.87 7.51
N ASN A 174 -1.78 18.51 7.80
CA ASN A 174 -2.09 18.99 9.15
C ASN A 174 -2.28 17.85 10.14
N ALA A 175 -2.97 16.77 9.74
CA ALA A 175 -3.13 15.59 10.58
C ALA A 175 -1.76 14.98 10.96
N LEU A 176 -0.84 14.87 10.00
CA LEU A 176 0.54 14.45 10.25
C LEU A 176 1.27 15.37 11.24
N ARG A 177 1.15 16.69 11.06
CA ARG A 177 1.81 17.67 11.91
C ARG A 177 1.30 17.62 13.36
N LEU A 178 0.00 17.40 13.54
CA LEU A 178 -0.65 17.47 14.85
C LEU A 178 -0.57 16.17 15.65
N ASN A 179 -0.51 15.01 14.99
CA ASN A 179 -0.66 13.72 15.67
C ASN A 179 0.63 12.89 15.78
N VAL A 180 1.68 13.18 14.98
CA VAL A 180 2.94 12.42 15.05
C VAL A 180 3.87 13.02 16.10
N SER A 181 4.24 12.21 17.08
CA SER A 181 5.18 12.56 18.14
C SER A 181 6.56 12.87 17.57
N SER A 182 7.31 13.75 18.24
CA SER A 182 8.66 14.13 17.78
C SER A 182 9.65 12.97 17.71
N ASP A 183 9.41 11.95 18.52
CA ASP A 183 10.35 10.88 18.83
C ASP A 183 10.08 9.61 18.02
N ALA A 184 8.92 9.52 17.37
CA ALA A 184 8.53 8.39 16.52
C ALA A 184 9.23 8.38 15.15
N ALA A 185 9.83 9.50 14.76
CA ALA A 185 10.65 9.58 13.55
C ALA A 185 12.07 9.04 13.86
N PRO A 186 12.63 8.14 13.03
CA PRO A 186 13.94 7.52 13.28
C PRO A 186 15.06 8.55 13.55
N PRO A 187 16.05 8.23 14.41
CA PRO A 187 17.21 9.08 14.65
C PRO A 187 17.91 9.43 13.32
N GLY A 188 17.91 10.72 12.96
CA GLY A 188 18.43 11.21 11.67
C GLY A 188 17.37 11.72 10.68
N GLN A 189 16.09 11.47 10.91
CA GLN A 189 14.98 12.00 10.08
C GLN A 189 14.41 13.34 10.58
N HIS A 190 14.83 13.83 11.75
CA HIS A 190 14.40 15.14 12.31
C HIS A 190 14.76 16.32 11.39
N LYS A 191 15.81 16.17 10.54
CA LYS A 191 16.19 17.16 9.52
C LYS A 191 15.17 17.30 8.39
N TRP A 192 14.42 16.25 8.08
CA TRP A 192 13.41 16.26 7.02
C TRP A 192 12.09 16.91 7.45
N ARG A 193 11.77 16.93 8.76
CA ARG A 193 10.57 17.60 9.30
C ARG A 193 10.57 19.12 9.07
N TYR A 194 11.72 19.78 9.11
CA TYR A 194 11.79 21.25 9.03
C TYR A 194 12.11 21.82 7.65
N SER A 195 13.00 21.20 6.87
CA SER A 195 13.52 21.84 5.65
C SER A 195 12.59 21.68 4.44
N TYR A 196 12.07 20.46 4.21
CA TYR A 196 11.25 20.16 3.03
C TYR A 196 9.82 20.71 3.15
N TRP A 197 9.22 20.65 4.34
CA TRP A 197 7.84 21.13 4.53
C TRP A 197 7.73 22.66 4.62
N LYS A 198 8.70 23.33 5.25
CA LYS A 198 8.72 24.81 5.37
C LYS A 198 8.93 25.49 4.02
N THR A 199 9.68 24.89 3.11
CA THR A 199 9.87 25.39 1.73
C THR A 199 8.69 25.02 0.81
N TRP A 200 8.09 23.84 0.98
CA TRP A 200 6.96 23.37 0.17
C TRP A 200 5.63 24.08 0.50
N ALA A 201 5.33 24.34 1.78
CA ALA A 201 4.14 25.07 2.19
C ALA A 201 4.22 26.57 1.83
N ARG A 202 5.42 27.14 1.86
CA ARG A 202 5.68 28.56 1.57
C ARG A 202 5.64 28.89 0.06
N SER A 203 5.81 27.90 -0.83
CA SER A 203 5.95 28.15 -2.27
C SER A 203 4.66 28.05 -3.09
N ARG A 204 3.51 27.64 -2.51
CA ARG A 204 2.26 27.45 -3.28
C ARG A 204 0.94 27.56 -2.50
N ALA A 205 0.97 27.98 -1.24
CA ALA A 205 -0.26 28.31 -0.52
C ALA A 205 -0.75 29.71 -0.95
N PRO A 206 -2.04 29.93 -1.26
CA PRO A 206 -2.59 31.27 -1.43
C PRO A 206 -2.38 32.06 -0.12
N GLU A 207 -1.99 33.34 -0.23
CA GLU A 207 -1.53 34.18 0.88
C GLU A 207 -2.48 34.18 2.09
N SER A 208 -3.78 34.02 1.86
CA SER A 208 -4.81 33.95 2.91
C SER A 208 -4.68 32.76 3.87
N LEU A 209 -4.05 31.65 3.44
CA LEU A 209 -3.84 30.46 4.28
C LEU A 209 -2.45 30.42 4.91
N SER A 210 -1.54 31.29 4.48
CA SER A 210 -0.20 31.40 5.08
C SER A 210 -0.28 31.97 6.50
N ALA A 211 -1.12 32.97 6.74
CA ALA A 211 -1.26 33.63 8.04
C ALA A 211 -1.72 32.66 9.16
N ALA A 212 -2.71 31.79 8.88
CA ALA A 212 -3.20 30.80 9.83
C ALA A 212 -2.16 29.71 10.15
N CYS A 213 -1.33 29.36 9.16
CA CYS A 213 -0.25 28.39 9.31
C CYS A 213 0.95 28.97 10.10
N TRP A 214 1.20 30.29 9.99
CA TRP A 214 2.26 30.98 10.73
C TRP A 214 1.87 31.31 12.18
N GLN A 215 0.63 31.73 12.46
CA GLN A 215 0.17 31.95 13.83
C GLN A 215 0.23 30.66 14.68
N ALA A 216 0.02 29.48 14.09
CA ALA A 216 0.18 28.21 14.79
C ALA A 216 1.64 27.75 14.96
N ALA A 217 2.57 28.26 14.15
CA ALA A 217 3.99 27.88 14.18
C ALA A 217 4.85 28.82 15.04
N ASP A 218 4.49 30.10 15.15
CA ASP A 218 5.22 31.08 15.97
C ASP A 218 4.95 30.91 17.48
N TRP A 219 3.81 30.32 17.88
CA TRP A 219 3.49 30.13 19.30
C TRP A 219 4.43 29.18 20.04
N GLN A 220 5.13 28.27 19.36
CA GLN A 220 6.13 27.39 19.99
C GLN A 220 7.51 28.05 20.16
N ALA A 221 7.80 29.15 19.45
CA ALA A 221 9.04 29.90 19.66
C ALA A 221 8.99 30.77 20.92
N THR A 222 7.79 31.16 21.37
CA THR A 222 7.62 32.04 22.52
C THR A 222 7.43 31.28 23.85
N THR A 223 7.00 30.03 23.84
CA THR A 223 6.79 29.24 25.08
C THR A 223 8.01 28.43 25.54
N MET A 224 9.12 28.42 24.78
CA MET A 224 10.38 27.79 25.20
C MET A 224 11.41 28.77 25.79
N ASN A 225 11.07 30.05 25.97
CA ASN A 225 11.97 31.05 26.56
C ASN A 225 11.37 31.80 27.77
N CYS A 226 10.48 31.15 28.51
CA CYS A 226 10.00 31.61 29.81
C CYS A 226 9.87 30.41 30.75
N ASN A 227 11.01 29.92 31.24
CA ASN A 227 11.22 29.50 32.63
C ASN A 227 12.63 28.92 32.77
N SER A 228 13.48 29.75 33.40
CA SER A 228 14.63 29.42 34.25
C SER A 228 15.79 28.62 33.65
#